data_AF-A0A223D2U3-F1
#
_entry.id   AF-A0A223D2U3-F1
#
_cell.length_a   1.000
_cell.length_b   1.000
_cell.length_c   1.000
_cell.angle_alpha   90.00
_cell.angle_beta   90.00
_cell.angle_gamma   90.00
#
_symmetry.space_group_name_H-M   'P 1'
#
loop_
_entity.id
_entity.type
_entity.pdbx_description
1 polymer ?
#
loop_
_entity_poly.entity_id
_entity_poly.type
_entity_poly.pdbx_seq_one_letter_code
_entity_poly.pdbx_strand_id
1 'polypeptide(L)'
;MDASYIIKKLERAYPDKVIQNFAEQNASLYQLTGTYSRHNQITIKDFLESNGFQYVTKPRGIPSTFDVETARLLIDEYDMTQVDFAAWFGTSRQAISQKLQRITSYVKWISTTLNDNELEVITDMIIDKVFTYESDELIVAIRSNLKQACIIIITNELTKVVFDFPGSLSLLIKEHGIDSFREIDFEVRKGLIPVTVLGGSCAKINDSYKNKIRQLCQKRGITVDDYCVLHGFKGGFCRSNTVSDDQLVEIIKNNVTQDNLVFLPSHADDYHRLNVRANRASITLEQLLEHFGYIKVDSRLETSYQNKITGYIEEIRNLVIPGSHNKVLLPTDSSLYRRLYPFAKRRGITLEEFLRELGFERVYDRVVNFDTERKSNQLEKNPSDKKDILRELDGLQGRLERSMTTVESINRNRALVGKLKELYEYRCQLCDSEKGYPSIEKEDGTFYVEVHHIIALSHATHNLIPGEFDDQLDTYRNAVVVCPFHHKVLHYHQGGFERLIQQGGDLYFVSKRDALLKVFVNYHLSVDTVGRHLTSEP
;
A
#
# COMPACT_ATOMS: atom_id res chain seq x y z
N MET A 1 27.98 7.83 -8.01
CA MET A 1 29.31 7.67 -7.38
C MET A 1 30.29 7.27 -8.47
N ASP A 2 31.48 7.89 -8.53
CA ASP A 2 32.45 7.66 -9.61
C ASP A 2 33.52 6.63 -9.18
N ALA A 3 33.65 5.56 -9.96
CA ALA A 3 34.66 4.51 -9.75
C ALA A 3 36.08 5.07 -9.67
N SER A 4 36.38 6.10 -10.49
CA SER A 4 37.71 6.72 -10.56
C SER A 4 38.16 7.29 -9.21
N TYR A 5 37.22 7.80 -8.42
CA TYR A 5 37.50 8.34 -7.09
C TYR A 5 37.90 7.24 -6.09
N ILE A 6 37.19 6.10 -6.11
CA ILE A 6 37.44 4.97 -5.22
C ILE A 6 38.81 4.35 -5.56
N ILE A 7 39.08 4.15 -6.86
CA ILE A 7 40.36 3.59 -7.35
C ILE A 7 41.54 4.47 -6.90
N LYS A 8 41.48 5.80 -7.08
CA LYS A 8 42.55 6.70 -6.63
C LYS A 8 42.81 6.62 -5.12
N LYS A 9 41.76 6.42 -4.31
CA LYS A 9 41.92 6.22 -2.86
C LYS A 9 42.56 4.86 -2.56
N LEU A 10 42.16 3.80 -3.26
CA LEU A 10 42.73 2.47 -3.12
C LEU A 10 44.21 2.44 -3.51
N GLU A 11 44.60 3.06 -4.62
CA GLU A 11 46.01 3.15 -5.05
C GLU A 11 46.88 3.89 -4.04
N ARG A 12 46.30 4.87 -3.34
CA ARG A 12 47.01 5.65 -2.31
C ARG A 12 47.14 4.90 -0.99
N ALA A 13 46.15 4.07 -0.66
CA ALA A 13 46.13 3.27 0.57
C ALA A 13 46.88 1.94 0.44
N TYR A 14 46.87 1.33 -0.76
CA TYR A 14 47.45 0.03 -1.07
C TYR A 14 48.35 0.11 -2.32
N PRO A 15 49.56 0.69 -2.21
CA PRO A 15 50.44 0.91 -3.37
C PRO A 15 50.98 -0.39 -3.98
N ASP A 16 51.09 -1.45 -3.19
CA ASP A 16 51.48 -2.80 -3.61
C ASP A 16 50.35 -3.56 -4.30
N LYS A 17 49.15 -2.96 -4.37
CA LYS A 17 47.92 -3.52 -4.90
C LYS A 17 47.48 -4.81 -4.21
N VAL A 18 47.95 -5.09 -3.00
CA VAL A 18 47.51 -6.26 -2.21
C VAL A 18 46.65 -5.77 -1.05
N ILE A 19 45.42 -6.25 -0.98
CA ILE A 19 44.47 -5.86 0.06
C ILE A 19 44.17 -7.09 0.93
N GLN A 20 44.45 -6.96 2.23
CA GLN A 20 44.18 -7.95 3.27
C GLN A 20 43.43 -7.29 4.42
N ASN A 21 42.46 -8.00 5.02
CA ASN A 21 41.60 -7.50 6.10
C ASN A 21 41.05 -6.09 5.82
N PHE A 22 40.43 -5.90 4.64
CA PHE A 22 40.09 -4.58 4.11
C PHE A 22 39.17 -3.79 5.05
N ALA A 23 38.16 -4.45 5.62
CA ALA A 23 37.24 -3.84 6.58
C ALA A 23 37.94 -3.35 7.86
N GLU A 24 38.94 -4.09 8.36
CA GLU A 24 39.69 -3.72 9.58
C GLU A 24 40.69 -2.60 9.30
N GLN A 25 41.43 -2.70 8.20
CA GLN A 25 42.50 -1.74 7.88
C GLN A 25 41.95 -0.40 7.40
N ASN A 26 40.80 -0.39 6.71
CA ASN A 26 40.24 0.84 6.18
C ASN A 26 38.71 0.77 6.02
N ALA A 27 38.00 0.69 7.15
CA ALA A 27 36.53 0.58 7.23
C ALA A 27 35.77 1.59 6.34
N SER A 28 36.22 2.84 6.30
CA SER A 28 35.58 3.89 5.49
C SER A 28 35.68 3.63 3.98
N LEU A 29 36.85 3.16 3.51
CA LEU A 29 37.07 2.85 2.11
C LEU A 29 36.41 1.53 1.71
N TYR A 30 36.35 0.58 2.64
CA TYR A 30 35.59 -0.65 2.49
C TYR A 30 34.09 -0.37 2.31
N GLN A 31 33.49 0.44 3.20
CA GLN A 31 32.07 0.83 3.08
C GLN A 31 31.80 1.53 1.74
N LEU A 32 32.65 2.49 1.37
CA LEU A 32 32.52 3.21 0.10
C LEU A 32 32.58 2.27 -1.11
N THR A 33 33.50 1.32 -1.08
CA THR A 33 33.65 0.29 -2.13
C THR A 33 32.44 -0.62 -2.16
N GLY A 34 31.95 -1.06 -0.99
CA GLY A 34 30.75 -1.87 -0.84
C GLY A 34 29.49 -1.19 -1.36
N THR A 35 29.27 0.10 -1.07
CA THR A 35 28.13 0.86 -1.60
C THR A 35 28.19 0.97 -3.13
N TYR A 36 29.38 1.21 -3.70
CA TYR A 36 29.56 1.23 -5.15
C TYR A 36 29.30 -0.14 -5.77
N SER A 37 29.88 -1.20 -5.22
CA SER A 37 29.71 -2.59 -5.67
C SER A 37 28.24 -3.00 -5.67
N ARG A 38 27.50 -2.71 -4.58
CA ARG A 38 26.05 -2.96 -4.48
C ARG A 38 25.26 -2.23 -5.57
N HIS A 39 25.50 -0.93 -5.76
CA HIS A 39 24.81 -0.13 -6.79
C HIS A 39 25.06 -0.66 -8.21
N ASN A 40 26.20 -1.32 -8.45
CA ASN A 40 26.58 -1.84 -9.76
C ASN A 40 26.45 -3.36 -9.88
N GLN A 41 25.84 -4.04 -8.89
CA GLN A 41 25.60 -5.49 -8.90
C GLN A 41 26.87 -6.34 -9.13
N ILE A 42 28.00 -5.90 -8.60
CA ILE A 42 29.28 -6.63 -8.61
C ILE A 42 29.76 -6.86 -7.17
N THR A 43 30.59 -7.87 -6.94
CA THR A 43 31.19 -8.07 -5.61
C THR A 43 32.32 -7.05 -5.35
N ILE A 44 32.72 -6.87 -4.08
CA ILE A 44 33.89 -6.06 -3.75
C ILE A 44 35.14 -6.69 -4.37
N LYS A 45 35.28 -8.02 -4.31
CA LYS A 45 36.34 -8.75 -4.97
C LYS A 45 36.38 -8.50 -6.48
N ASP A 46 35.25 -8.66 -7.17
CA ASP A 46 35.20 -8.44 -8.63
C ASP A 46 35.59 -7.00 -8.97
N PHE A 47 35.14 -6.02 -8.19
CA PHE A 47 35.53 -4.63 -8.36
C PHE A 47 37.04 -4.42 -8.15
N LEU A 48 37.61 -4.97 -7.09
CA LEU A 48 39.04 -4.84 -6.79
C LEU A 48 39.91 -5.54 -7.84
N GLU A 49 39.58 -6.78 -8.20
CA GLU A 49 40.32 -7.59 -9.16
C GLU A 49 40.24 -7.02 -10.58
N SER A 50 39.06 -6.55 -11.01
CA SER A 50 38.91 -5.88 -12.31
C SER A 50 39.68 -4.57 -12.43
N ASN A 51 40.05 -3.96 -11.28
CA ASN A 51 40.88 -2.76 -11.21
C ASN A 51 42.35 -3.05 -10.83
N GLY A 52 42.76 -4.31 -10.88
CA GLY A 52 44.16 -4.74 -10.75
C GLY A 52 44.66 -4.88 -9.31
N PHE A 53 43.77 -4.92 -8.32
CA PHE A 53 44.10 -5.24 -6.94
C PHE A 53 43.96 -6.75 -6.68
N GLN A 54 44.88 -7.32 -5.92
CA GLN A 54 44.76 -8.66 -5.39
C GLN A 54 44.06 -8.60 -4.03
N TYR A 55 42.84 -9.13 -3.95
CA TYR A 55 42.09 -9.18 -2.71
C TYR A 55 42.22 -10.55 -2.04
N VAL A 56 42.90 -10.58 -0.89
CA VAL A 56 43.19 -11.81 -0.15
C VAL A 56 42.27 -11.89 1.06
N THR A 57 41.26 -12.76 0.96
CA THR A 57 40.30 -13.02 2.03
C THR A 57 40.68 -14.30 2.79
N LYS A 58 40.46 -14.32 4.11
CA LYS A 58 40.57 -15.57 4.88
C LYS A 58 39.40 -16.47 4.49
N PRO A 59 39.61 -17.77 4.20
CA PRO A 59 38.48 -18.68 4.04
C PRO A 59 37.67 -18.70 5.34
N ARG A 60 36.35 -18.59 5.21
CA ARG A 60 35.39 -18.76 6.31
C ARG A 60 35.48 -20.20 6.79
N GLY A 61 36.41 -20.52 7.69
CA GLY A 61 36.48 -21.84 8.31
C GLY A 61 35.28 -22.07 9.22
N ILE A 62 35.02 -23.33 9.60
CA ILE A 62 34.07 -23.61 10.68
C ILE A 62 34.59 -22.88 11.94
N PRO A 63 33.79 -22.01 12.58
CA PRO A 63 34.20 -21.36 13.82
C PRO A 63 34.66 -22.42 14.84
N SER A 64 35.71 -22.10 15.60
CA SER A 64 36.14 -22.96 16.73
C SER A 64 34.98 -23.19 17.71
N THR A 65 34.03 -22.25 17.73
CA THR A 65 32.82 -22.15 18.54
C THR A 65 31.54 -22.35 17.69
N PHE A 66 31.17 -23.62 17.45
CA PHE A 66 29.95 -23.97 16.71
C PHE A 66 28.77 -24.16 17.67
N ASP A 67 27.71 -23.38 17.55
CA ASP A 67 26.48 -23.53 18.35
C ASP A 67 25.60 -24.65 17.77
N VAL A 68 25.72 -25.84 18.37
CA VAL A 68 25.01 -27.04 17.91
C VAL A 68 23.50 -26.92 18.12
N GLU A 69 23.05 -26.27 19.19
CA GLU A 69 21.64 -26.17 19.52
C GLU A 69 20.92 -25.26 18.52
N THR A 70 21.46 -24.08 18.28
CA THR A 70 20.89 -23.15 17.29
C THR A 70 20.97 -23.72 15.88
N ALA A 71 22.07 -24.39 15.51
CA ALA A 71 22.18 -25.02 14.20
C ALA A 71 21.14 -26.12 13.98
N ARG A 72 20.83 -26.94 15.00
CA ARG A 72 19.76 -27.95 14.94
C ARG A 72 18.39 -27.31 14.80
N LEU A 73 18.09 -26.30 15.62
CA LEU A 73 16.84 -25.54 15.53
C LEU A 73 16.60 -25.00 14.12
N LEU A 74 17.64 -24.43 13.51
CA LEU A 74 17.55 -23.90 12.15
C LEU A 74 17.26 -25.01 11.13
N ILE A 75 17.91 -26.17 11.24
CA ILE A 75 17.70 -27.32 10.34
C ILE A 75 16.28 -27.88 10.49
N ASP A 76 15.84 -28.05 11.73
CA ASP A 76 14.59 -28.74 12.03
C ASP A 76 13.36 -27.87 11.74
N GLU A 77 13.46 -26.55 11.96
CA GLU A 77 12.30 -25.65 11.86
C GLU A 77 12.39 -24.61 10.73
N TYR A 78 13.57 -24.12 10.38
CA TYR A 78 13.75 -22.95 9.49
C TYR A 78 14.20 -23.30 8.07
N ASP A 79 13.96 -24.53 7.62
CA ASP A 79 14.27 -24.99 6.25
C ASP A 79 15.75 -24.88 5.87
N MET A 80 16.63 -24.97 6.87
CA MET A 80 18.07 -25.01 6.66
C MET A 80 18.56 -26.43 6.45
N THR A 81 19.62 -26.59 5.66
CA THR A 81 20.26 -27.88 5.45
C THR A 81 21.71 -27.87 5.91
N GLN A 82 22.26 -29.05 6.15
CA GLN A 82 23.71 -29.21 6.38
C GLN A 82 24.54 -28.77 5.16
N VAL A 83 23.95 -28.76 3.96
CA VAL A 83 24.61 -28.32 2.73
C VAL A 83 24.74 -26.79 2.74
N ASP A 84 23.72 -26.08 3.20
CA ASP A 84 23.79 -24.61 3.32
C ASP A 84 24.89 -24.19 4.30
N PHE A 85 24.94 -24.81 5.49
CA PHE A 85 26.02 -24.57 6.44
C PHE A 85 27.39 -24.93 5.88
N ALA A 86 27.50 -26.03 5.13
CA ALA A 86 28.75 -26.44 4.51
C ALA A 86 29.24 -25.39 3.49
N ALA A 87 28.32 -24.87 2.67
CA ALA A 87 28.62 -23.79 1.73
C ALA A 87 29.06 -22.51 2.46
N TRP A 88 28.31 -22.07 3.46
CA TRP A 88 28.57 -20.83 4.19
C TRP A 88 29.89 -20.85 5.00
N PHE A 89 30.25 -22.01 5.55
CA PHE A 89 31.50 -22.22 6.29
C PHE A 89 32.62 -22.84 5.44
N GLY A 90 32.51 -22.81 4.11
CA GLY A 90 33.56 -23.28 3.20
C GLY A 90 34.10 -24.69 3.51
N THR A 91 33.21 -25.61 3.90
CA THR A 91 33.56 -26.93 4.45
C THR A 91 32.73 -28.05 3.84
N SER A 92 32.94 -29.30 4.26
CA SER A 92 32.14 -30.43 3.81
C SER A 92 30.89 -30.65 4.65
N ARG A 93 29.83 -31.17 4.04
CA ARG A 93 28.61 -31.61 4.74
C ARG A 93 28.93 -32.61 5.86
N GLN A 94 29.91 -33.48 5.64
CA GLN A 94 30.37 -34.46 6.63
C GLN A 94 30.97 -33.77 7.87
N ALA A 95 31.74 -32.69 7.68
CA ALA A 95 32.31 -31.93 8.79
C ALA A 95 31.22 -31.25 9.64
N ILE A 96 30.19 -30.70 9.00
CA ILE A 96 29.02 -30.14 9.70
C ILE A 96 28.27 -31.24 10.47
N SER A 97 28.03 -32.39 9.85
CA SER A 97 27.39 -33.54 10.50
C SER A 97 28.15 -34.00 11.76
N GLN A 98 29.49 -34.10 11.69
CA GLN A 98 30.32 -34.43 12.84
C GLN A 98 30.23 -33.39 13.97
N LYS A 99 30.14 -32.10 13.63
CA LYS A 99 29.95 -31.03 14.62
C LYS A 99 28.59 -31.12 15.30
N LEU A 100 27.54 -31.40 14.53
CA LEU A 100 26.17 -31.57 15.04
C LEU A 100 26.02 -32.76 15.98
N GLN A 101 26.94 -33.72 16.01
CA GLN A 101 26.91 -34.86 16.94
C GLN A 101 27.44 -34.53 18.34
N ARG A 102 28.07 -33.37 18.55
CA ARG A 102 28.59 -32.97 19.86
C ARG A 102 27.44 -32.62 20.82
N ILE A 103 27.58 -32.99 22.10
CA ILE A 103 26.51 -32.89 23.11
C ILE A 103 26.43 -31.49 23.74
N THR A 104 27.54 -30.75 23.79
CA THR A 104 27.58 -29.43 24.44
C THR A 104 28.39 -28.42 23.63
N SER A 105 27.81 -27.23 23.47
CA SER A 105 28.49 -26.04 23.00
C SER A 105 28.32 -24.93 24.04
N TYR A 106 29.39 -24.19 24.32
CA TYR A 106 29.37 -23.06 25.27
C TYR A 106 29.10 -21.71 24.59
N VAL A 107 28.77 -21.71 23.30
CA VAL A 107 28.57 -20.49 22.51
C VAL A 107 27.14 -20.42 22.01
N LYS A 108 26.56 -19.22 22.12
CA LYS A 108 25.21 -18.91 21.65
C LYS A 108 25.30 -18.01 20.44
N TRP A 109 24.84 -18.49 19.28
CA TRP A 109 24.67 -17.67 18.08
C TRP A 109 23.50 -16.68 18.21
N ILE A 110 22.54 -16.98 19.08
CA ILE A 110 21.35 -16.13 19.26
C ILE A 110 21.77 -14.73 19.72
N SER A 111 21.36 -13.73 18.97
CA SER A 111 21.61 -12.31 19.23
C SER A 111 20.33 -11.50 19.05
N THR A 112 20.20 -10.42 19.81
CA THR A 112 19.11 -9.43 19.71
C THR A 112 19.56 -8.13 19.04
N THR A 113 20.83 -8.04 18.62
CA THR A 113 21.44 -6.80 18.14
C THR A 113 21.83 -6.90 16.67
N LEU A 114 21.38 -5.92 15.89
CA LEU A 114 21.79 -5.69 14.50
C LEU A 114 22.51 -4.35 14.43
N ASN A 115 23.57 -4.26 13.63
CA ASN A 115 24.21 -3.00 13.31
C ASN A 115 23.56 -2.34 12.08
N ASP A 116 23.86 -1.06 11.84
CA ASP A 116 23.22 -0.27 10.78
C ASP A 116 23.47 -0.85 9.37
N ASN A 117 24.68 -1.38 9.12
CA ASN A 117 25.02 -2.00 7.83
C ASN A 117 24.23 -3.29 7.59
N GLU A 118 24.03 -4.13 8.61
CA GLU A 118 23.20 -5.31 8.51
C GLU A 118 21.74 -4.94 8.31
N LEU A 119 21.24 -3.93 9.02
CA LEU A 119 19.87 -3.44 8.86
C LEU A 119 19.62 -2.94 7.43
N GLU A 120 20.56 -2.21 6.85
CA GLU A 120 20.50 -1.75 5.46
C GLU A 120 20.42 -2.94 4.50
N VAL A 121 21.36 -3.89 4.59
CA VAL A 121 21.39 -5.09 3.73
C VAL A 121 20.11 -5.92 3.88
N ILE A 122 19.63 -6.14 5.10
CA ILE A 122 18.41 -6.90 5.37
C ILE A 122 17.19 -6.19 4.77
N THR A 123 17.13 -4.86 4.89
CA THR A 123 16.02 -4.07 4.36
C THR A 123 15.95 -4.20 2.83
N ASP A 124 17.09 -4.03 2.16
CA ASP A 124 17.21 -4.23 0.71
C ASP A 124 16.78 -5.65 0.31
N MET A 125 17.26 -6.67 1.03
CA MET A 125 16.89 -8.07 0.79
C MET A 125 15.38 -8.31 0.91
N ILE A 126 14.69 -7.71 1.88
CA ILE A 126 13.24 -7.87 2.07
C ILE A 126 12.45 -7.18 0.96
N ILE A 127 12.91 -6.00 0.52
CA ILE A 127 12.28 -5.24 -0.56
C ILE A 127 12.41 -6.02 -1.87
N ASP A 128 13.63 -6.48 -2.19
CA ASP A 128 13.96 -7.16 -3.43
C ASP A 128 13.62 -8.66 -3.43
N LYS A 129 13.12 -9.18 -2.30
CA LYS A 129 12.77 -10.60 -2.10
C LYS A 129 13.96 -11.55 -2.30
N VAL A 130 15.14 -11.12 -1.84
CA VAL A 130 16.36 -11.92 -1.82
C VAL A 130 16.47 -12.64 -0.48
N PHE A 131 16.58 -13.96 -0.48
CA PHE A 131 16.61 -14.77 0.74
C PHE A 131 18.02 -15.11 1.22
N THR A 132 19.02 -14.99 0.37
CA THR A 132 20.43 -15.18 0.72
C THR A 132 21.26 -14.14 -0.02
N TYR A 133 21.97 -13.33 0.74
CA TYR A 133 22.99 -12.41 0.27
C TYR A 133 24.35 -12.95 0.68
N GLU A 134 25.28 -12.98 -0.26
CA GLU A 134 26.64 -13.43 -0.03
C GLU A 134 27.62 -12.44 -0.64
N SER A 135 28.49 -11.89 0.21
CA SER A 135 29.72 -11.20 -0.16
C SER A 135 30.92 -12.03 0.27
N ASP A 136 32.15 -11.52 0.16
CA ASP A 136 33.34 -12.26 0.60
C ASP A 136 33.48 -12.34 2.14
N GLU A 137 32.93 -11.38 2.88
CA GLU A 137 33.10 -11.26 4.34
C GLU A 137 31.80 -11.35 5.13
N LEU A 138 30.65 -11.20 4.46
CA LEU A 138 29.33 -11.27 5.05
C LEU A 138 28.40 -12.21 4.26
N ILE A 139 27.74 -13.12 4.96
CA ILE A 139 26.54 -13.81 4.47
C ILE A 139 25.39 -13.35 5.34
N VAL A 140 24.29 -12.97 4.71
CA VAL A 140 23.00 -12.72 5.36
C VAL A 140 21.98 -13.64 4.72
N ALA A 141 21.26 -14.42 5.53
CA ALA A 141 20.22 -15.31 5.05
C ALA A 141 18.94 -15.12 5.86
N ILE A 142 17.82 -14.94 5.16
CA ILE A 142 16.49 -14.84 5.76
C ILE A 142 15.78 -16.16 5.56
N ARG A 143 15.30 -16.75 6.66
CA ARG A 143 14.60 -18.05 6.64
C ARG A 143 13.32 -17.95 7.46
N SER A 144 12.39 -18.86 7.22
CA SER A 144 11.09 -18.86 7.89
C SER A 144 10.61 -20.28 8.19
N ASN A 145 10.11 -20.45 9.41
CA ASN A 145 9.38 -21.65 9.83
C ASN A 145 7.87 -21.56 9.52
N LEU A 146 7.48 -20.62 8.65
CA LEU A 146 6.12 -20.31 8.20
C LEU A 146 5.24 -19.60 9.24
N LYS A 147 5.81 -19.26 10.39
CA LYS A 147 5.16 -18.50 11.46
C LYS A 147 6.00 -17.30 11.90
N GLN A 148 7.32 -17.48 11.85
CA GLN A 148 8.32 -16.51 12.25
C GLN A 148 9.49 -16.59 11.26
N ALA A 149 10.04 -15.42 10.92
CA ALA A 149 11.30 -15.32 10.20
C ALA A 149 12.47 -15.34 11.18
N CYS A 150 13.62 -15.82 10.73
CA CYS A 150 14.91 -15.64 11.38
C CYS A 150 15.92 -15.06 10.39
N ILE A 151 16.88 -14.31 10.90
CA ILE A 151 17.97 -13.75 10.10
C ILE A 151 19.28 -14.35 10.60
N ILE A 152 20.00 -14.99 9.70
CA ILE A 152 21.28 -15.63 9.96
C ILE A 152 22.35 -14.74 9.34
N ILE A 153 23.32 -14.33 10.14
CA ILE A 153 24.42 -13.48 9.71
C ILE A 153 25.72 -14.22 10.03
N ILE A 154 26.53 -14.45 9.01
CA ILE A 154 27.83 -15.11 9.13
C ILE A 154 28.89 -14.15 8.63
N THR A 155 29.87 -13.90 9.48
CA THR A 155 31.08 -13.16 9.17
C THR A 155 32.30 -14.06 9.32
N ASN A 156 33.48 -13.54 9.01
CA ASN A 156 34.73 -14.26 9.24
C ASN A 156 35.01 -14.54 10.73
N GLU A 157 34.44 -13.75 11.64
CA GLU A 157 34.72 -13.83 13.07
C GLU A 157 33.60 -14.48 13.88
N LEU A 158 32.34 -14.20 13.51
CA LEU A 158 31.18 -14.64 14.27
C LEU A 158 30.02 -15.08 13.37
N THR A 159 29.26 -16.04 13.89
CA THR A 159 27.92 -16.39 13.41
C THR A 159 26.92 -15.90 14.42
N LYS A 160 25.90 -15.19 13.94
CA LYS A 160 24.77 -14.76 14.75
C LYS A 160 23.44 -15.06 14.09
N VAL A 161 22.42 -15.29 14.91
CA VAL A 161 21.05 -15.58 14.49
C VAL A 161 20.10 -14.68 15.26
N VAL A 162 19.22 -13.98 14.56
CA VAL A 162 18.27 -13.03 15.14
C VAL A 162 16.85 -13.54 14.87
N PHE A 163 16.09 -13.75 15.94
CA PHE A 163 14.67 -14.13 15.90
C PHE A 163 13.74 -12.97 16.28
N ASP A 164 14.24 -12.06 17.12
CA ASP A 164 13.53 -10.88 17.59
C ASP A 164 14.08 -9.64 16.89
N PHE A 165 13.22 -8.98 16.12
CA PHE A 165 13.61 -7.85 15.27
C PHE A 165 13.23 -6.51 15.90
N PRO A 166 13.98 -5.43 15.60
CA PRO A 166 13.52 -4.07 15.84
C PRO A 166 12.13 -3.83 15.23
N GLY A 167 11.33 -2.95 15.85
CA GLY A 167 9.94 -2.74 15.47
C GLY A 167 9.73 -2.42 13.98
N SER A 168 10.60 -1.57 13.41
CA SER A 168 10.58 -1.23 11.97
C SER A 168 10.82 -2.44 11.08
N LEU A 169 11.82 -3.27 11.41
CA LEU A 169 12.14 -4.48 10.64
C LEU A 169 11.05 -5.55 10.78
N SER A 170 10.47 -5.71 11.98
CA SER A 170 9.35 -6.65 12.21
C SER A 170 8.13 -6.29 11.37
N LEU A 171 7.81 -4.99 11.25
CA LEU A 171 6.75 -4.50 10.37
C LEU A 171 7.05 -4.83 8.92
N LEU A 172 8.26 -4.51 8.45
CA LEU A 172 8.67 -4.75 7.07
C LEU A 172 8.57 -6.23 6.69
N ILE A 173 9.05 -7.14 7.57
CA ILE A 173 8.96 -8.60 7.37
C ILE A 173 7.51 -9.06 7.18
N LYS A 174 6.58 -8.53 7.99
CA LYS A 174 5.15 -8.88 7.93
C LYS A 174 4.48 -8.33 6.68
N GLU A 175 4.70 -7.05 6.37
CA GLU A 175 4.16 -6.41 5.16
C GLU A 175 4.59 -7.14 3.89
N HIS A 176 5.83 -7.61 3.88
CA HIS A 176 6.41 -8.35 2.77
C HIS A 176 6.11 -9.86 2.81
N GLY A 177 5.44 -10.35 3.86
CA GLY A 177 5.05 -11.76 4.05
C GLY A 177 6.22 -12.73 4.25
N ILE A 178 7.40 -12.23 4.64
CA ILE A 178 8.63 -13.03 4.75
C ILE A 178 8.58 -13.99 5.96
N ASP A 179 7.73 -13.71 6.94
CA ASP A 179 7.45 -14.60 8.07
C ASP A 179 6.61 -15.83 7.67
N SER A 180 5.77 -15.70 6.65
CA SER A 180 4.76 -16.69 6.25
C SER A 180 5.11 -17.43 4.95
N PHE A 181 6.05 -16.89 4.18
CA PHE A 181 6.45 -17.40 2.87
C PHE A 181 7.96 -17.62 2.77
N ARG A 182 8.34 -18.70 2.09
CA ARG A 182 9.72 -18.99 1.70
C ARG A 182 9.95 -18.52 0.27
N GLU A 183 11.20 -18.50 -0.16
CA GLU A 183 11.60 -18.12 -1.53
C GLU A 183 10.77 -18.82 -2.61
N ILE A 184 10.61 -20.14 -2.48
CA ILE A 184 9.83 -20.95 -3.42
C ILE A 184 8.37 -20.53 -3.49
N ASP A 185 7.78 -20.02 -2.41
CA ASP A 185 6.39 -19.57 -2.39
C ASP A 185 6.18 -18.30 -3.24
N PHE A 186 7.18 -17.42 -3.29
CA PHE A 186 7.16 -16.25 -4.17
C PHE A 186 7.37 -16.65 -5.64
N GLU A 187 8.18 -17.67 -5.92
CA GLU A 187 8.33 -18.21 -7.27
C GLU A 187 7.00 -18.81 -7.77
N VAL A 188 6.38 -19.70 -6.99
CA VAL A 188 5.14 -20.40 -7.41
C VAL A 188 3.93 -19.47 -7.45
N ARG A 189 3.96 -18.32 -6.74
CA ARG A 189 2.92 -17.30 -6.84
C ARG A 189 2.69 -16.83 -8.28
N LYS A 190 3.73 -16.84 -9.13
CA LYS A 190 3.63 -16.54 -10.57
C LYS A 190 2.71 -17.53 -11.31
N GLY A 191 2.52 -18.74 -10.77
CA GLY A 191 1.61 -19.75 -11.29
C GLY A 191 0.16 -19.63 -10.80
N LEU A 192 -0.15 -18.69 -9.91
CA LEU A 192 -1.49 -18.40 -9.43
C LEU A 192 -2.15 -17.34 -10.31
N ILE A 193 -3.02 -17.78 -11.22
CA ILE A 193 -3.71 -16.94 -12.19
C ILE A 193 -4.98 -16.39 -11.53
N PRO A 194 -5.12 -15.06 -11.34
CA PRO A 194 -6.31 -14.45 -10.75
C PRO A 194 -7.53 -14.72 -11.64
N VAL A 195 -8.63 -15.15 -11.02
CA VAL A 195 -9.91 -15.37 -11.69
C VAL A 195 -11.06 -14.93 -10.79
N THR A 196 -12.01 -14.21 -11.35
CA THR A 196 -13.23 -13.83 -10.63
C THR A 196 -14.33 -14.84 -10.86
N VAL A 197 -14.99 -15.22 -9.77
CA VAL A 197 -16.12 -16.16 -9.75
C VAL A 197 -17.24 -15.59 -8.89
N LEU A 198 -18.30 -15.10 -9.53
CA LEU A 198 -19.40 -14.30 -8.99
C LEU A 198 -18.94 -13.15 -8.11
N GLY A 199 -17.97 -12.37 -8.61
CA GLY A 199 -17.35 -11.27 -7.86
C GLY A 199 -16.38 -11.72 -6.76
N GLY A 200 -16.25 -13.04 -6.50
CA GLY A 200 -15.25 -13.59 -5.59
C GLY A 200 -13.87 -13.69 -6.23
N SER A 201 -12.83 -13.27 -5.53
CA SER A 201 -11.42 -13.37 -5.99
C SER A 201 -10.86 -14.77 -5.72
N CYS A 202 -10.69 -15.57 -6.77
CA CYS A 202 -10.13 -16.92 -6.73
C CYS A 202 -8.83 -16.99 -7.54
N ALA A 203 -8.10 -18.11 -7.43
CA ALA A 203 -6.94 -18.39 -8.29
C ALA A 203 -7.05 -19.73 -9.02
N LYS A 204 -6.79 -19.73 -10.33
CA LYS A 204 -6.48 -20.95 -11.10
C LYS A 204 -4.98 -21.22 -11.01
N ILE A 205 -4.59 -22.49 -10.96
CA ILE A 205 -3.19 -22.88 -10.91
C ILE A 205 -2.73 -23.29 -12.30
N ASN A 206 -1.65 -22.69 -12.77
CA ASN A 206 -0.96 -23.14 -13.98
C ASN A 206 -0.41 -24.56 -13.79
N ASP A 207 -0.61 -25.44 -14.78
CA ASP A 207 -0.21 -26.84 -14.72
C ASP A 207 1.29 -27.04 -14.43
N SER A 208 2.16 -26.11 -14.88
CA SER A 208 3.60 -26.18 -14.59
C SER A 208 3.95 -26.05 -13.10
N TYR A 209 3.11 -25.36 -12.32
CA TYR A 209 3.32 -25.11 -10.89
C TYR A 209 2.50 -26.03 -9.98
N LYS A 210 1.56 -26.79 -10.55
CA LYS A 210 0.58 -27.61 -9.80
C LYS A 210 1.23 -28.63 -8.86
N ASN A 211 2.26 -29.33 -9.33
CA ASN A 211 2.97 -30.32 -8.52
C ASN A 211 3.80 -29.67 -7.41
N LYS A 212 4.48 -28.55 -7.71
CA LYS A 212 5.23 -27.77 -6.71
C LYS A 212 4.30 -27.27 -5.59
N ILE A 213 3.18 -26.65 -5.95
CA ILE A 213 2.20 -26.14 -4.97
C ILE A 213 1.65 -27.28 -4.11
N ARG A 214 1.31 -28.44 -4.68
CA ARG A 214 0.84 -29.60 -3.90
C ARG A 214 1.87 -30.08 -2.88
N GLN A 215 3.14 -30.16 -3.27
CA GLN A 215 4.22 -30.53 -2.35
C GLN A 215 4.38 -29.50 -1.22
N LEU A 216 4.27 -28.21 -1.53
CA LEU A 216 4.30 -27.15 -0.52
C LEU A 216 3.10 -27.26 0.43
N CYS A 217 1.88 -27.37 -0.07
CA CYS A 217 0.68 -27.60 0.74
C CYS A 217 0.84 -28.81 1.68
N GLN A 218 1.39 -29.92 1.18
CA GLN A 218 1.63 -31.12 1.97
C GLN A 218 2.65 -30.88 3.09
N LYS A 219 3.79 -30.25 2.79
CA LYS A 219 4.81 -29.89 3.79
C LYS A 219 4.25 -28.95 4.86
N ARG A 220 3.35 -28.04 4.46
CA ARG A 220 2.70 -27.06 5.34
C ARG A 220 1.51 -27.62 6.11
N GLY A 221 0.97 -28.78 5.72
CA GLY A 221 -0.24 -29.35 6.31
C GLY A 221 -1.53 -28.58 6.01
N ILE A 222 -1.58 -27.85 4.89
CA ILE A 222 -2.74 -27.03 4.48
C ILE A 222 -3.30 -27.49 3.14
N THR A 223 -4.54 -27.10 2.83
CA THR A 223 -5.12 -27.41 1.52
C THR A 223 -4.63 -26.46 0.44
N VAL A 224 -4.87 -26.80 -0.83
CA VAL A 224 -4.60 -25.90 -1.97
C VAL A 224 -5.51 -24.66 -1.90
N ASP A 225 -6.70 -24.81 -1.33
CA ASP A 225 -7.65 -23.71 -1.14
C ASP A 225 -7.10 -22.69 -0.14
N ASP A 226 -6.70 -23.18 1.04
CA ASP A 226 -6.07 -22.37 2.09
C ASP A 226 -4.80 -21.68 1.58
N TYR A 227 -4.01 -22.38 0.77
CA TYR A 227 -2.80 -21.80 0.17
C TYR A 227 -3.14 -20.63 -0.77
N CYS A 228 -4.20 -20.73 -1.57
CA CYS A 228 -4.66 -19.61 -2.38
C CYS A 228 -5.17 -18.45 -1.51
N VAL A 229 -5.90 -18.76 -0.43
CA VAL A 229 -6.35 -17.74 0.54
C VAL A 229 -5.18 -17.01 1.19
N LEU A 230 -4.12 -17.73 1.59
CA LEU A 230 -2.88 -17.15 2.12
C LEU A 230 -2.24 -16.15 1.15
N HIS A 231 -2.29 -16.43 -0.16
CA HIS A 231 -1.77 -15.52 -1.19
C HIS A 231 -2.69 -14.32 -1.50
N GLY A 232 -3.85 -14.23 -0.84
CA GLY A 232 -4.81 -13.11 -0.94
C GLY A 232 -6.07 -13.42 -1.74
N PHE A 233 -6.23 -14.66 -2.25
CA PHE A 233 -7.41 -15.07 -3.01
C PHE A 233 -8.50 -15.56 -2.07
N LYS A 234 -9.36 -14.65 -1.59
CA LYS A 234 -10.42 -14.94 -0.60
C LYS A 234 -11.35 -16.09 -0.97
N GLY A 235 -11.60 -16.30 -2.27
CA GLY A 235 -12.41 -17.39 -2.79
C GLY A 235 -11.64 -18.69 -3.07
N GLY A 236 -10.36 -18.75 -2.68
CA GLY A 236 -9.56 -19.96 -2.73
C GLY A 236 -9.20 -20.45 -4.13
N PHE A 237 -9.08 -21.76 -4.26
CA PHE A 237 -8.65 -22.45 -5.47
C PHE A 237 -9.82 -22.65 -6.45
N CYS A 238 -9.68 -22.06 -7.64
CA CYS A 238 -10.62 -22.21 -8.73
C CYS A 238 -10.34 -23.52 -9.49
N ARG A 239 -11.27 -24.48 -9.39
CA ARG A 239 -11.17 -25.77 -10.09
C ARG A 239 -11.23 -25.57 -11.61
N SER A 240 -10.58 -26.45 -12.36
CA SER A 240 -10.52 -26.35 -13.83
C SER A 240 -11.89 -26.34 -14.52
N ASN A 241 -12.87 -27.05 -13.96
CA ASN A 241 -14.25 -27.09 -14.43
C ASN A 241 -15.11 -25.89 -13.99
N THR A 242 -14.54 -24.95 -13.23
CA THR A 242 -15.26 -23.75 -12.79
C THR A 242 -15.16 -22.69 -13.88
N VAL A 243 -16.34 -22.33 -14.40
CA VAL A 243 -16.51 -21.25 -15.36
C VAL A 243 -16.29 -19.93 -14.65
N SER A 244 -15.36 -19.11 -15.16
CA SER A 244 -15.09 -17.77 -14.63
C SER A 244 -16.17 -16.79 -15.03
N ASP A 245 -16.20 -15.63 -14.38
CA ASP A 245 -17.12 -14.54 -14.72
C ASP A 245 -16.96 -14.10 -16.17
N ASP A 246 -15.72 -13.99 -16.67
CA ASP A 246 -15.47 -13.64 -18.07
C ASP A 246 -16.06 -14.67 -19.04
N GLN A 247 -15.90 -15.95 -18.73
CA GLN A 247 -16.47 -17.04 -19.54
C GLN A 247 -18.01 -17.06 -19.46
N LEU A 248 -18.59 -16.77 -18.28
CA LEU A 248 -20.04 -16.65 -18.14
C LEU A 248 -20.57 -15.47 -18.96
N VAL A 249 -19.89 -14.32 -18.92
CA VAL A 249 -20.24 -13.15 -19.72
C VAL A 249 -20.17 -13.44 -21.22
N GLU A 250 -19.17 -14.20 -21.68
CA GLU A 250 -19.05 -14.62 -23.08
C GLU A 250 -20.21 -15.52 -23.51
N ILE A 251 -20.57 -16.52 -22.69
CA ILE A 251 -21.74 -17.38 -22.93
C ILE A 251 -23.02 -16.54 -23.00
N ILE A 252 -23.19 -15.59 -22.08
CA ILE A 252 -24.37 -14.73 -22.06
C ILE A 252 -24.44 -13.85 -23.31
N LYS A 253 -23.32 -13.22 -23.71
CA LYS A 253 -23.21 -12.38 -24.91
C LYS A 253 -23.64 -13.09 -26.18
N ASN A 254 -23.28 -14.37 -26.33
CA ASN A 254 -23.67 -15.18 -27.49
C ASN A 254 -25.19 -15.39 -27.59
N ASN A 255 -25.92 -15.18 -26.50
CA ASN A 255 -27.37 -15.35 -26.41
C ASN A 255 -28.13 -14.02 -26.25
N VAL A 256 -27.45 -12.88 -26.41
CA VAL A 256 -28.08 -11.55 -26.42
C VAL A 256 -28.84 -11.37 -27.74
N THR A 257 -30.11 -10.96 -27.66
CA THR A 257 -30.93 -10.65 -28.83
C THR A 257 -30.82 -9.18 -29.21
N GLN A 258 -31.13 -8.29 -28.28
CA GLN A 258 -31.08 -6.84 -28.45
C GLN A 258 -30.70 -6.18 -27.12
N ASP A 259 -29.85 -5.16 -27.18
CA ASP A 259 -29.32 -4.43 -26.02
C ASP A 259 -28.73 -5.37 -24.96
N ASN A 260 -29.44 -5.56 -23.83
CA ASN A 260 -29.04 -6.45 -22.72
C ASN A 260 -30.06 -7.59 -22.49
N LEU A 261 -30.94 -7.84 -23.46
CA LEU A 261 -31.98 -8.85 -23.37
C LEU A 261 -31.41 -10.19 -23.84
N VAL A 262 -31.59 -11.20 -23.02
CA VAL A 262 -31.04 -12.53 -23.22
C VAL A 262 -32.19 -13.50 -23.40
N PHE A 263 -32.26 -14.10 -24.59
CA PHE A 263 -33.18 -15.18 -24.86
C PHE A 263 -32.42 -16.50 -24.79
N LEU A 264 -32.75 -17.32 -23.79
CA LEU A 264 -32.16 -18.63 -23.58
C LEU A 264 -33.24 -19.70 -23.68
N PRO A 265 -33.35 -20.40 -24.83
CA PRO A 265 -34.25 -21.53 -24.97
C PRO A 265 -33.94 -22.61 -23.92
N SER A 266 -34.96 -23.20 -23.32
CA SER A 266 -34.82 -24.20 -22.25
C SER A 266 -34.07 -25.48 -22.67
N HIS A 267 -33.93 -25.72 -23.97
CA HIS A 267 -33.22 -26.84 -24.57
C HIS A 267 -31.79 -26.50 -25.02
N ALA A 268 -31.35 -25.25 -24.87
CA ALA A 268 -30.00 -24.83 -25.23
C ALA A 268 -28.99 -25.31 -24.18
N ASP A 269 -27.81 -25.76 -24.62
CA ASP A 269 -26.73 -26.19 -23.71
C ASP A 269 -26.30 -25.02 -22.79
N ASP A 270 -26.25 -23.80 -23.33
CA ASP A 270 -25.95 -22.59 -22.56
C ASP A 270 -26.96 -22.33 -21.45
N TYR A 271 -28.25 -22.62 -21.67
CA TYR A 271 -29.28 -22.53 -20.62
C TYR A 271 -28.97 -23.48 -19.47
N HIS A 272 -28.67 -24.75 -19.78
CA HIS A 272 -28.34 -25.75 -18.77
C HIS A 272 -27.07 -25.38 -17.99
N ARG A 273 -26.02 -24.91 -18.68
CA ARG A 273 -24.76 -24.48 -18.06
C ARG A 273 -24.97 -23.33 -17.09
N LEU A 274 -25.66 -22.28 -17.52
CA LEU A 274 -25.93 -21.11 -16.68
C LEU A 274 -26.86 -21.46 -15.50
N ASN A 275 -27.88 -22.30 -15.73
CA ASN A 275 -28.81 -22.71 -14.68
C ASN A 275 -28.15 -23.58 -13.60
N VAL A 276 -27.30 -24.54 -13.99
CA VAL A 276 -26.50 -25.32 -13.03
C VAL A 276 -25.59 -24.41 -12.22
N ARG A 277 -25.01 -23.38 -12.87
CA ARG A 277 -24.15 -22.42 -12.19
C ARG A 277 -24.91 -21.55 -11.18
N ALA A 278 -26.10 -21.09 -11.54
CA ALA A 278 -26.99 -20.32 -10.68
C ALA A 278 -27.41 -21.14 -9.44
N ASN A 279 -27.85 -22.38 -9.66
CA ASN A 279 -28.25 -23.30 -8.59
C ASN A 279 -27.12 -23.57 -7.58
N ARG A 280 -25.87 -23.73 -8.05
CA ARG A 280 -24.70 -23.90 -7.16
C ARG A 280 -24.39 -22.68 -6.32
N ALA A 281 -24.83 -21.50 -6.75
CA ALA A 281 -24.71 -20.25 -6.01
C ALA A 281 -25.99 -19.89 -5.24
N SER A 282 -26.98 -20.79 -5.20
CA SER A 282 -28.26 -20.58 -4.53
C SER A 282 -29.01 -19.34 -5.02
N ILE A 283 -28.87 -19.01 -6.31
CA ILE A 283 -29.59 -17.91 -6.98
C ILE A 283 -30.34 -18.45 -8.20
N THR A 284 -31.34 -17.73 -8.67
CA THR A 284 -32.06 -18.07 -9.90
C THR A 284 -31.24 -17.71 -11.15
N LEU A 285 -31.54 -18.34 -12.29
CA LEU A 285 -30.92 -17.97 -13.57
C LEU A 285 -31.15 -16.48 -13.90
N GLU A 286 -32.34 -15.95 -13.56
CA GLU A 286 -32.65 -14.53 -13.74
C GLU A 286 -31.75 -13.65 -12.88
N GLN A 287 -31.60 -13.97 -11.59
CA GLN A 287 -30.69 -13.25 -10.69
C GLN A 287 -29.22 -13.33 -11.15
N LEU A 288 -28.80 -14.47 -11.72
CA LEU A 288 -27.47 -14.62 -12.29
C LEU A 288 -27.26 -13.71 -13.51
N LEU A 289 -28.22 -13.68 -14.43
CA LEU A 289 -28.16 -12.81 -15.59
C LEU A 289 -28.16 -11.33 -15.17
N GLU A 290 -29.03 -10.98 -14.23
CA GLU A 290 -29.13 -9.63 -13.65
C GLU A 290 -27.82 -9.21 -12.96
N HIS A 291 -27.14 -10.13 -12.25
CA HIS A 291 -25.83 -9.88 -11.66
C HIS A 291 -24.79 -9.42 -12.70
N PHE A 292 -24.84 -9.99 -13.91
CA PHE A 292 -23.97 -9.59 -15.02
C PHE A 292 -24.53 -8.42 -15.84
N GLY A 293 -25.73 -7.92 -15.51
CA GLY A 293 -26.39 -6.79 -16.15
C GLY A 293 -27.30 -7.15 -17.32
N TYR A 294 -27.74 -8.40 -17.42
CA TYR A 294 -28.61 -8.90 -18.48
C TYR A 294 -30.01 -9.23 -17.96
N ILE A 295 -31.00 -9.11 -18.84
CA ILE A 295 -32.40 -9.37 -18.52
C ILE A 295 -32.87 -10.55 -19.35
N LYS A 296 -33.35 -11.61 -18.68
CA LYS A 296 -33.92 -12.77 -19.35
C LYS A 296 -35.28 -12.43 -19.96
N VAL A 297 -35.51 -12.91 -21.18
CA VAL A 297 -36.81 -12.85 -21.87
C VAL A 297 -37.27 -14.24 -22.29
N ASP A 298 -38.58 -14.42 -22.41
CA ASP A 298 -39.19 -15.72 -22.70
C ASP A 298 -39.25 -16.02 -24.20
N SER A 299 -39.13 -15.01 -25.06
CA SER A 299 -39.04 -15.18 -26.51
C SER A 299 -38.28 -14.03 -27.17
N ARG A 300 -37.91 -14.21 -28.44
CA ARG A 300 -37.32 -13.13 -29.27
C ARG A 300 -38.33 -12.08 -29.74
N LEU A 301 -39.61 -12.24 -29.39
CA LEU A 301 -40.70 -11.37 -29.86
C LEU A 301 -40.69 -10.03 -29.11
N GLU A 302 -41.04 -8.97 -29.82
CA GLU A 302 -41.15 -7.61 -29.29
C GLU A 302 -42.07 -7.53 -28.06
N THR A 303 -43.14 -8.33 -28.07
CA THR A 303 -44.11 -8.42 -26.97
C THR A 303 -43.49 -8.93 -25.68
N SER A 304 -42.52 -9.85 -25.73
CA SER A 304 -41.81 -10.33 -24.54
C SER A 304 -40.93 -9.24 -23.92
N TYR A 305 -40.35 -8.38 -24.75
CA TYR A 305 -39.57 -7.23 -24.31
C TYR A 305 -40.47 -6.21 -23.63
N GLN A 306 -41.57 -5.84 -24.28
CA GLN A 306 -42.56 -4.91 -23.74
C GLN A 306 -43.14 -5.39 -22.42
N ASN A 307 -43.45 -6.68 -22.28
CA ASN A 307 -43.97 -7.26 -21.04
C ASN A 307 -42.97 -7.14 -19.87
N LYS A 308 -41.68 -7.39 -20.13
CA LYS A 308 -40.64 -7.30 -19.07
C LYS A 308 -40.39 -5.86 -18.64
N ILE A 309 -40.33 -4.93 -19.59
CA ILE A 309 -40.25 -3.49 -19.30
C ILE A 309 -41.50 -3.00 -18.56
N THR A 310 -42.69 -3.49 -18.94
CA THR A 310 -43.95 -3.20 -18.24
C THR A 310 -43.90 -3.68 -16.79
N GLY A 311 -43.35 -4.86 -16.52
CA GLY A 311 -43.13 -5.35 -15.16
C GLY A 311 -42.23 -4.42 -14.33
N TYR A 312 -41.12 -3.93 -14.89
CA TYR A 312 -40.29 -2.94 -14.20
C TYR A 312 -41.02 -1.62 -13.98
N ILE A 313 -41.84 -1.16 -14.94
CA ILE A 313 -42.69 0.02 -14.78
C ILE A 313 -43.65 -0.18 -13.59
N GLU A 314 -44.27 -1.36 -13.44
CA GLU A 314 -45.14 -1.67 -12.30
C GLU A 314 -44.38 -1.68 -10.96
N GLU A 315 -43.19 -2.29 -10.93
CA GLU A 315 -42.33 -2.25 -9.74
C GLU A 315 -41.92 -0.81 -9.37
N ILE A 316 -41.62 0.03 -10.35
CA ILE A 316 -41.30 1.46 -10.16
C ILE A 316 -42.53 2.25 -9.70
N ARG A 317 -43.74 1.93 -10.21
CA ARG A 317 -45.00 2.57 -9.78
C ARG A 317 -45.26 2.37 -8.28
N ASN A 318 -44.90 1.22 -7.74
CA ASN A 318 -45.02 0.95 -6.29
C ASN A 318 -44.08 1.81 -5.43
N LEU A 319 -43.12 2.51 -6.05
CA LEU A 319 -42.17 3.41 -5.39
C LEU A 319 -42.48 4.90 -5.63
N VAL A 320 -43.62 5.22 -6.26
CA VAL A 320 -44.07 6.59 -6.47
C VAL A 320 -44.47 7.22 -5.15
N ILE A 321 -44.03 8.45 -4.91
CA ILE A 321 -44.37 9.20 -3.70
C ILE A 321 -45.87 9.50 -3.67
N PRO A 322 -46.57 9.26 -2.54
CA PRO A 322 -47.98 9.63 -2.39
C PRO A 322 -48.21 11.11 -2.73
N GLY A 323 -49.10 11.38 -3.69
CA GLY A 323 -49.41 12.74 -4.15
C GLY A 323 -48.60 13.24 -5.35
N SER A 324 -47.68 12.44 -5.89
CA SER A 324 -47.01 12.71 -7.18
C SER A 324 -47.46 11.71 -8.25
N HIS A 325 -47.39 12.10 -9.53
CA HIS A 325 -47.73 11.22 -10.66
C HIS A 325 -46.51 10.51 -11.26
N ASN A 326 -45.30 11.02 -11.06
CA ASN A 326 -44.10 10.50 -11.70
C ASN A 326 -42.84 10.52 -10.81
N LYS A 327 -42.90 11.07 -9.58
CA LYS A 327 -41.72 11.15 -8.71
C LYS A 327 -41.55 9.87 -7.90
N VAL A 328 -40.39 9.22 -8.03
CA VAL A 328 -40.10 7.92 -7.42
C VAL A 328 -38.94 8.01 -6.44
N LEU A 329 -39.12 7.41 -5.27
CA LEU A 329 -38.05 7.24 -4.30
C LEU A 329 -37.40 5.87 -4.55
N LEU A 330 -36.23 5.86 -5.22
CA LEU A 330 -35.48 4.63 -5.49
C LEU A 330 -34.17 4.63 -4.69
N PRO A 331 -34.13 3.99 -3.52
CA PRO A 331 -32.93 3.90 -2.69
C PRO A 331 -31.80 3.15 -3.40
N THR A 332 -30.57 3.64 -3.25
CA THR A 332 -29.35 3.06 -3.88
C THR A 332 -29.03 1.64 -3.38
N ASP A 333 -29.51 1.30 -2.20
CA ASP A 333 -29.41 -0.04 -1.61
C ASP A 333 -30.57 -0.97 -1.99
N SER A 334 -31.60 -0.48 -2.70
CA SER A 334 -32.75 -1.31 -3.10
C SER A 334 -32.38 -2.38 -4.14
N SER A 335 -33.08 -3.52 -4.12
CA SER A 335 -32.90 -4.59 -5.11
C SER A 335 -33.22 -4.13 -6.53
N LEU A 336 -34.21 -3.24 -6.69
CA LEU A 336 -34.58 -2.66 -7.98
C LEU A 336 -33.48 -1.72 -8.50
N TYR A 337 -32.89 -0.87 -7.65
CA TYR A 337 -31.76 -0.02 -8.06
C TYR A 337 -30.58 -0.84 -8.58
N ARG A 338 -30.22 -1.93 -7.87
CA ARG A 338 -29.12 -2.82 -8.27
C ARG A 338 -29.39 -3.52 -9.61
N ARG A 339 -30.65 -3.75 -9.98
CA ARG A 339 -31.04 -4.29 -11.29
C ARG A 339 -31.02 -3.23 -12.40
N LEU A 340 -31.56 -2.03 -12.14
CA LEU A 340 -31.71 -0.99 -13.16
C LEU A 340 -30.43 -0.19 -13.44
N TYR A 341 -29.57 0.01 -12.43
CA TYR A 341 -28.36 0.83 -12.59
C TYR A 341 -27.33 0.22 -13.57
N PRO A 342 -26.97 -1.08 -13.50
CA PRO A 342 -26.09 -1.70 -14.49
C PRO A 342 -26.70 -1.69 -15.90
N PHE A 343 -28.02 -1.85 -16.00
CA PHE A 343 -28.76 -1.79 -17.26
C PHE A 343 -28.63 -0.42 -17.94
N ALA A 344 -28.86 0.66 -17.20
CA ALA A 344 -28.68 2.02 -17.70
C ALA A 344 -27.21 2.30 -18.07
N LYS A 345 -26.28 2.02 -17.16
CA LYS A 345 -24.85 2.31 -17.34
C LYS A 345 -24.25 1.65 -18.58
N ARG A 346 -24.65 0.43 -18.94
CA ARG A 346 -24.15 -0.27 -20.14
C ARG A 346 -24.85 0.13 -21.45
N ARG A 347 -26.05 0.72 -21.38
CA ARG A 347 -26.66 1.47 -22.51
C ARG A 347 -25.96 2.81 -22.77
N GLY A 348 -24.97 3.17 -21.94
CA GLY A 348 -24.29 4.47 -22.01
C GLY A 348 -25.12 5.63 -21.49
N ILE A 349 -26.23 5.34 -20.80
CA ILE A 349 -27.12 6.33 -20.19
C ILE A 349 -27.07 6.24 -18.67
N THR A 350 -27.47 7.31 -18.00
CA THR A 350 -27.64 7.36 -16.55
C THR A 350 -28.93 6.66 -16.13
N LEU A 351 -28.99 6.20 -14.87
CA LEU A 351 -30.24 5.64 -14.34
C LEU A 351 -31.36 6.67 -14.36
N GLU A 352 -31.02 7.94 -14.19
CA GLU A 352 -31.93 9.09 -14.22
C GLU A 352 -32.47 9.35 -15.63
N GLU A 353 -31.66 9.17 -16.69
CA GLU A 353 -32.12 9.18 -18.08
C GLU A 353 -33.02 7.98 -18.36
N PHE A 354 -32.65 6.80 -17.89
CA PHE A 354 -33.46 5.59 -18.06
C PHE A 354 -34.83 5.70 -17.40
N LEU A 355 -34.90 6.22 -16.16
CA LEU A 355 -36.18 6.44 -15.49
C LEU A 355 -37.03 7.49 -16.22
N ARG A 356 -36.41 8.53 -16.79
CA ARG A 356 -37.12 9.53 -17.61
C ARG A 356 -37.67 8.96 -18.90
N GLU A 357 -36.96 8.05 -19.58
CA GLU A 357 -37.50 7.30 -20.73
C GLU A 357 -38.77 6.52 -20.36
N LEU A 358 -38.82 5.98 -19.14
CA LEU A 358 -39.98 5.25 -18.61
C LEU A 358 -41.08 6.17 -18.04
N GLY A 359 -40.90 7.50 -18.08
CA GLY A 359 -41.86 8.48 -17.59
C GLY A 359 -41.75 8.80 -16.09
N PHE A 360 -40.67 8.41 -15.41
CA PHE A 360 -40.44 8.65 -13.99
C PHE A 360 -39.28 9.61 -13.73
N GLU A 361 -39.38 10.35 -12.62
CA GLU A 361 -38.33 11.24 -12.11
C GLU A 361 -37.87 10.73 -10.74
N ARG A 362 -36.60 10.33 -10.64
CA ARG A 362 -36.03 9.89 -9.36
C ARG A 362 -35.85 11.08 -8.44
N VAL A 363 -36.38 10.97 -7.23
CA VAL A 363 -36.15 11.93 -6.14
C VAL A 363 -35.44 11.26 -4.99
N TYR A 364 -34.68 12.05 -4.23
CA TYR A 364 -33.92 11.60 -3.07
C TYR A 364 -34.61 12.12 -1.80
N ASP A 365 -34.59 11.31 -0.74
CA ASP A 365 -35.26 11.60 0.55
C ASP A 365 -34.72 12.89 1.23
N ARG A 366 -33.60 13.41 0.74
CA ARG A 366 -33.04 14.72 1.11
C ARG A 366 -32.64 15.47 -0.14
N VAL A 367 -33.31 16.58 -0.43
CA VAL A 367 -32.74 17.63 -1.27
C VAL A 367 -31.64 18.28 -0.44
N VAL A 368 -30.38 17.91 -0.70
CA VAL A 368 -29.24 18.70 -0.21
C VAL A 368 -29.15 19.91 -1.13
N ASN A 369 -29.85 20.98 -0.77
CA ASN A 369 -29.59 22.28 -1.36
C ASN A 369 -28.18 22.69 -0.92
N PHE A 370 -27.23 22.67 -1.85
CA PHE A 370 -25.98 23.38 -1.65
C PHE A 370 -26.30 24.87 -1.80
N ASP A 371 -26.77 25.49 -0.72
CA ASP A 371 -27.01 26.94 -0.64
C ASP A 371 -25.70 27.64 -1.06
N THR A 372 -25.63 28.05 -2.33
CA THR A 372 -24.54 28.84 -2.89
C THR A 372 -24.74 30.33 -2.57
N GLU A 373 -25.90 30.68 -2.00
CA GLU A 373 -26.25 32.03 -1.61
C GLU A 373 -26.83 32.03 -0.18
N ARG A 374 -25.95 32.12 0.81
CA ARG A 374 -26.35 32.65 2.13
C ARG A 374 -25.47 33.84 2.49
N LYS A 375 -26.14 34.99 2.56
CA LYS A 375 -25.63 36.27 3.07
C LYS A 375 -24.90 36.05 4.39
N SER A 376 -23.76 36.71 4.50
CA SER A 376 -22.94 36.84 5.70
C SER A 376 -23.78 37.24 6.91
N ASN A 377 -24.23 36.26 7.70
CA ASN A 377 -24.58 36.52 9.08
C ASN A 377 -23.27 36.62 9.85
N GLN A 378 -22.87 37.86 10.08
CA GLN A 378 -21.72 38.26 10.86
C GLN A 378 -21.82 37.69 12.28
N LEU A 379 -21.02 36.66 12.54
CA LEU A 379 -20.40 36.41 13.84
C LEU A 379 -18.88 36.53 13.60
N GLU A 380 -18.44 37.68 13.11
CA GLU A 380 -17.01 37.98 13.11
C GLU A 380 -16.56 38.03 14.58
N LYS A 381 -15.82 37.01 15.02
CA LYS A 381 -15.18 37.04 16.35
C LYS A 381 -14.29 38.27 16.44
N ASN A 382 -14.34 38.98 17.57
CA ASN A 382 -13.62 40.24 17.74
C ASN A 382 -12.10 40.04 17.56
N PRO A 383 -11.36 41.08 17.11
CA PRO A 383 -9.91 41.00 16.94
C PRO A 383 -9.14 40.60 18.21
N SER A 384 -9.69 40.81 19.41
CA SER A 384 -9.11 40.33 20.67
C SER A 384 -9.15 38.80 20.76
N ASP A 385 -10.28 38.18 20.39
CA ASP A 385 -10.51 36.74 20.53
C ASP A 385 -9.58 35.95 19.59
N LYS A 386 -9.29 36.50 18.40
CA LYS A 386 -8.34 35.89 17.45
C LYS A 386 -6.89 35.98 17.96
N LYS A 387 -6.52 37.07 18.63
CA LYS A 387 -5.19 37.21 19.26
C LYS A 387 -5.01 36.24 20.44
N ASP A 388 -6.07 36.00 21.21
CA ASP A 388 -6.03 35.04 22.32
C ASP A 388 -5.90 33.60 21.80
N ILE A 389 -6.60 33.24 20.71
CA ILE A 389 -6.42 31.94 20.03
C ILE A 389 -4.98 31.77 19.49
N LEU A 390 -4.37 32.83 18.95
CA LEU A 390 -2.97 32.79 18.50
C LEU A 390 -1.98 32.57 19.67
N ARG A 391 -2.22 33.19 20.83
CA ARG A 391 -1.42 32.95 22.05
C ARG A 391 -1.56 31.52 22.57
N GLU A 392 -2.77 30.98 22.56
CA GLU A 392 -3.02 29.58 22.92
C GLU A 392 -2.34 28.61 21.95
N LEU A 393 -2.40 28.90 20.64
CA LEU A 393 -1.72 28.11 19.60
C LEU A 393 -0.20 28.09 19.80
N ASP A 394 0.41 29.18 20.27
CA ASP A 394 1.84 29.26 20.57
C ASP A 394 2.25 28.33 21.73
N GLY A 395 1.43 28.28 22.79
CA GLY A 395 1.65 27.37 23.94
C GLY A 395 1.40 25.88 23.65
N LEU A 396 0.80 25.56 22.50
CA LEU A 396 0.50 24.20 22.03
C LEU A 396 1.52 23.65 21.01
N GLN A 397 2.44 24.48 20.50
CA GLN A 397 3.47 24.04 19.55
C GLN A 397 4.42 23.00 20.18
N GLY A 398 4.92 22.05 19.37
CA GLY A 398 6.01 21.14 19.77
C GLY A 398 5.64 19.99 20.72
N ARG A 399 4.35 19.75 21.03
CA ARG A 399 3.92 18.61 21.85
C ARG A 399 3.60 17.39 21.00
N LEU A 400 4.64 16.67 20.56
CA LEU A 400 4.49 15.39 19.88
C LEU A 400 4.40 14.24 20.89
N GLU A 401 3.19 13.69 21.09
CA GLU A 401 3.03 12.41 21.79
C GLU A 401 3.22 11.25 20.80
N ARG A 402 4.37 10.57 20.88
CA ARG A 402 4.62 9.34 20.14
C ARG A 402 3.94 8.16 20.85
N SER A 403 2.82 7.70 20.32
CA SER A 403 2.19 6.44 20.72
C SER A 403 2.48 5.34 19.70
N MET A 404 3.08 4.23 20.11
CA MET A 404 3.35 3.09 19.24
C MET A 404 2.04 2.38 18.86
N THR A 405 1.70 2.37 17.57
CA THR A 405 0.75 1.43 16.96
C THR A 405 1.31 1.06 15.58
N THR A 406 0.90 -0.07 15.01
CA THR A 406 1.40 -0.75 13.80
C THR A 406 1.35 0.05 12.47
N VAL A 407 1.12 1.34 12.53
CA VAL A 407 1.34 2.35 11.49
C VAL A 407 2.03 3.48 12.23
N GLU A 408 3.20 3.98 11.78
CA GLU A 408 3.76 5.22 12.30
C GLU A 408 2.79 6.37 12.01
N SER A 409 1.80 6.52 12.89
CA SER A 409 0.88 7.63 12.91
C SER A 409 1.51 8.63 13.85
N ILE A 410 2.09 9.70 13.30
CA ILE A 410 2.41 10.88 14.09
C ILE A 410 1.08 11.38 14.65
N ASN A 411 0.91 11.27 15.98
CA ASN A 411 -0.31 11.71 16.64
C ASN A 411 -0.27 13.23 16.65
N ARG A 412 -0.86 13.84 15.62
CA ARG A 412 -0.95 15.29 15.46
C ARG A 412 -1.56 15.89 16.72
N ASN A 413 -1.05 17.04 17.15
CA ASN A 413 -1.64 17.73 18.29
C ASN A 413 -3.11 18.09 17.99
N ARG A 414 -4.05 17.30 18.54
CA ARG A 414 -5.49 17.44 18.30
C ARG A 414 -6.02 18.81 18.75
N ALA A 415 -5.40 19.40 19.77
CA ALA A 415 -5.73 20.73 20.25
C ALA A 415 -5.30 21.81 19.24
N LEU A 416 -4.10 21.68 18.66
CA LEU A 416 -3.61 22.56 17.59
C LEU A 416 -4.53 22.51 16.36
N VAL A 417 -4.91 21.30 15.93
CA VAL A 417 -5.84 21.11 14.80
C VAL A 417 -7.21 21.73 15.10
N GLY A 418 -7.74 21.53 16.31
CA GLY A 418 -9.02 22.12 16.72
C GLY A 418 -8.99 23.65 16.70
N LYS A 419 -7.96 24.25 17.30
CA LYS A 419 -7.78 25.70 17.39
C LYS A 419 -7.51 26.36 16.04
N LEU A 420 -6.77 25.70 15.14
CA LEU A 420 -6.62 26.15 13.76
C LEU A 420 -7.97 26.19 13.03
N LYS A 421 -8.79 25.14 13.14
CA LYS A 421 -10.12 25.15 12.52
C LYS A 421 -11.02 26.26 13.10
N GLU A 422 -10.91 26.53 14.39
CA GLU A 422 -11.62 27.63 15.07
C GLU A 422 -11.15 29.01 14.59
N LEU A 423 -9.83 29.22 14.45
CA LEU A 423 -9.24 30.47 13.95
C LEU A 423 -9.78 30.85 12.56
N TYR A 424 -10.01 29.83 11.72
CA TYR A 424 -10.55 29.99 10.37
C TYR A 424 -12.06 29.86 10.28
N GLU A 425 -12.78 29.83 11.41
CA GLU A 425 -14.25 29.72 11.42
C GLU A 425 -14.74 28.53 10.56
N TYR A 426 -13.94 27.46 10.53
CA TYR A 426 -14.16 26.27 9.71
C TYR A 426 -14.27 26.57 8.20
N ARG A 427 -13.49 27.53 7.68
CA ARG A 427 -13.41 27.88 6.26
C ARG A 427 -12.06 27.48 5.63
N CYS A 428 -12.09 27.21 4.34
CA CYS A 428 -10.91 26.86 3.55
C CYS A 428 -10.11 28.12 3.19
N GLN A 429 -8.79 28.10 3.42
CA GLN A 429 -7.86 29.17 3.09
C GLN A 429 -7.48 29.26 1.60
N LEU A 430 -7.93 28.32 0.76
CA LEU A 430 -7.61 28.25 -0.67
C LEU A 430 -8.84 28.45 -1.57
N CYS A 431 -10.04 28.54 -0.99
CA CYS A 431 -11.25 28.79 -1.79
C CYS A 431 -11.33 30.27 -2.16
N ASP A 432 -11.67 30.54 -3.42
CA ASP A 432 -12.08 31.86 -3.88
C ASP A 432 -13.50 32.17 -3.34
N SER A 433 -13.73 33.40 -2.89
CA SER A 433 -15.02 33.85 -2.35
C SER A 433 -16.15 33.83 -3.38
N GLU A 434 -15.83 33.91 -4.68
CA GLU A 434 -16.83 33.92 -5.77
C GLU A 434 -17.06 32.55 -6.42
N LYS A 435 -16.11 31.62 -6.28
CA LYS A 435 -16.14 30.26 -6.87
C LYS A 435 -15.93 29.17 -5.83
N GLY A 436 -16.45 29.41 -4.62
CA GLY A 436 -16.30 28.51 -3.50
C GLY A 436 -16.88 27.12 -3.79
N TYR A 437 -16.15 26.08 -3.40
CA TYR A 437 -16.67 24.71 -3.41
C TYR A 437 -17.76 24.55 -2.33
N PRO A 438 -18.73 23.64 -2.52
CA PRO A 438 -19.80 23.43 -1.56
C PRO A 438 -19.25 23.10 -0.17
N SER A 439 -19.70 23.85 0.84
CA SER A 439 -19.29 23.63 2.22
C SER A 439 -20.13 22.52 2.84
N ILE A 440 -19.49 21.61 3.59
CA ILE A 440 -20.17 20.50 4.25
C ILE A 440 -20.47 20.92 5.68
N GLU A 441 -21.73 21.18 6.01
CA GLU A 441 -22.17 21.48 7.38
C GLU A 441 -22.24 20.18 8.21
N LYS A 442 -21.64 20.21 9.40
CA LYS A 442 -21.70 19.11 10.38
C LYS A 442 -22.95 19.28 11.25
N GLU A 443 -23.31 18.24 12.00
CA GLU A 443 -24.46 18.25 12.92
C GLU A 443 -24.38 19.38 13.96
N ASP A 444 -23.18 19.85 14.29
CA ASP A 444 -22.91 20.94 15.24
C ASP A 444 -23.05 22.35 14.62
N GLY A 445 -23.43 22.47 13.34
CA GLY A 445 -23.56 23.73 12.61
C GLY A 445 -22.23 24.33 12.12
N THR A 446 -21.09 23.70 12.44
CA THR A 446 -19.79 24.10 11.91
C THR A 446 -19.46 23.35 10.63
N PHE A 447 -18.50 23.83 9.85
CA PHE A 447 -18.21 23.26 8.53
C PHE A 447 -17.05 22.25 8.58
N TYR A 448 -17.08 21.26 7.69
CA TYR A 448 -16.01 20.28 7.58
C TYR A 448 -14.83 20.85 6.80
N VAL A 449 -13.71 21.01 7.51
CA VAL A 449 -12.41 21.39 6.96
C VAL A 449 -11.32 20.48 7.54
N GLU A 450 -10.24 20.35 6.79
CA GLU A 450 -9.07 19.52 7.08
C GLU A 450 -7.86 20.42 7.30
N VAL A 451 -6.91 19.97 8.12
CA VAL A 451 -5.62 20.66 8.32
C VAL A 451 -4.54 19.88 7.58
N HIS A 452 -3.82 20.58 6.72
CA HIS A 452 -2.75 20.04 5.89
C HIS A 452 -1.42 20.71 6.25
N HIS A 453 -0.36 19.92 6.42
CA HIS A 453 0.99 20.45 6.63
C HIS A 453 1.61 20.87 5.31
N ILE A 454 2.18 22.08 5.26
CA ILE A 454 2.75 22.68 4.05
C ILE A 454 4.00 21.89 3.61
N ILE A 455 4.91 21.64 4.56
CA ILE A 455 6.02 20.70 4.41
C ILE A 455 5.56 19.37 5.01
N ALA A 456 5.56 18.32 4.19
CA ALA A 456 5.16 17.00 4.63
C ALA A 456 6.09 16.46 5.72
N LEU A 457 5.51 15.94 6.81
CA LEU A 457 6.24 15.34 7.93
C LEU A 457 7.15 14.17 7.50
N SER A 458 6.81 13.50 6.39
CA SER A 458 7.60 12.40 5.81
C SER A 458 8.88 12.82 5.10
N HIS A 459 9.09 14.11 4.81
CA HIS A 459 10.34 14.61 4.22
C HIS A 459 11.42 14.91 5.27
N ALA A 460 11.06 14.94 6.56
CA ALA A 460 11.97 15.22 7.67
C ALA A 460 12.83 14.01 8.08
N THR A 461 12.35 12.80 7.80
CA THR A 461 12.99 11.55 8.22
C THR A 461 14.25 11.19 7.43
N HIS A 462 14.52 11.85 6.31
CA HIS A 462 15.58 11.43 5.39
C HIS A 462 16.90 12.22 5.49
N ASN A 463 17.02 13.31 6.27
CA ASN A 463 18.25 14.13 6.22
C ASN A 463 18.62 14.91 7.50
N LEU A 464 18.08 14.62 8.69
CA LEU A 464 18.39 15.42 9.88
C LEU A 464 18.78 14.58 11.10
N ILE A 465 19.75 15.13 11.83
CA ILE A 465 20.27 14.61 13.10
C ILE A 465 19.12 14.55 14.12
N PRO A 466 18.89 13.42 14.80
CA PRO A 466 17.83 13.31 15.80
C PRO A 466 18.05 14.31 16.95
N GLY A 467 17.07 15.18 17.20
CA GLY A 467 16.99 15.97 18.44
C GLY A 467 16.89 17.48 18.33
N GLU A 468 17.13 18.11 17.17
CA GLU A 468 17.13 19.59 17.10
C GLU A 468 16.07 20.24 16.17
N PHE A 469 15.37 19.48 15.31
CA PHE A 469 14.48 20.07 14.29
C PHE A 469 13.08 19.43 14.12
N ASP A 470 12.80 18.30 14.76
CA ASP A 470 11.48 17.62 14.63
C ASP A 470 10.33 18.47 15.22
N ASP A 471 10.61 19.22 16.29
CA ASP A 471 9.63 20.10 16.97
C ASP A 471 9.24 21.33 16.13
N GLN A 472 9.95 21.61 15.02
CA GLN A 472 9.68 22.76 14.15
C GLN A 472 8.63 22.48 13.05
N LEU A 473 8.28 21.21 12.81
CA LEU A 473 7.44 20.82 11.67
C LEU A 473 5.94 20.64 12.01
N ASP A 474 5.58 20.20 13.22
CA ASP A 474 4.18 20.18 13.69
C ASP A 474 3.81 21.50 14.38
N THR A 475 3.94 22.59 13.63
CA THR A 475 3.65 23.95 14.09
C THR A 475 2.47 24.53 13.32
N TYR A 476 1.70 25.44 13.93
CA TYR A 476 0.63 26.14 13.21
C TYR A 476 1.18 26.91 11.99
N ARG A 477 2.46 27.28 12.04
CA ARG A 477 3.20 27.98 10.99
C ARG A 477 3.44 27.10 9.75
N ASN A 478 3.48 25.78 9.91
CA ASN A 478 3.62 24.81 8.83
C ASN A 478 2.27 24.15 8.47
N ALA A 479 1.13 24.76 8.80
CA ALA A 479 -0.20 24.18 8.60
C ALA A 479 -1.17 25.14 7.91
N VAL A 480 -2.04 24.59 7.06
CA VAL A 480 -3.14 25.29 6.38
C VAL A 480 -4.47 24.57 6.57
N VAL A 481 -5.55 25.33 6.72
CA VAL A 481 -6.93 24.85 6.81
C VAL A 481 -7.55 24.84 5.41
N VAL A 482 -8.00 23.68 4.96
CA VAL A 482 -8.47 23.45 3.58
C VAL A 482 -9.77 22.65 3.54
N CYS A 483 -10.57 22.82 2.50
CA CYS A 483 -11.71 21.93 2.23
C CYS A 483 -11.20 20.58 1.67
N PRO A 484 -12.03 19.52 1.68
CA PRO A 484 -11.64 18.21 1.18
C PRO A 484 -11.14 18.23 -0.27
N PHE A 485 -11.73 19.09 -1.11
CA PHE A 485 -11.29 19.26 -2.49
C PHE A 485 -9.85 19.80 -2.55
N HIS A 486 -9.59 20.95 -1.93
CA HIS A 486 -8.26 21.56 -1.94
C HIS A 486 -7.22 20.69 -1.22
N HIS A 487 -7.61 19.93 -0.20
CA HIS A 487 -6.71 18.97 0.42
C HIS A 487 -6.24 17.90 -0.57
N LYS A 488 -7.15 17.36 -1.40
CA LYS A 488 -6.78 16.41 -2.45
C LYS A 488 -5.99 17.05 -3.59
N VAL A 489 -6.27 18.31 -3.92
CA VAL A 489 -5.47 19.09 -4.88
C VAL A 489 -4.02 19.19 -4.41
N LEU A 490 -3.79 19.54 -3.14
CA LEU A 490 -2.44 19.64 -2.57
C LEU A 490 -1.68 18.30 -2.62
N HIS A 491 -2.35 17.17 -2.43
CA HIS A 491 -1.70 15.85 -2.49
C HIS A 491 -1.42 15.33 -3.90
N TYR A 492 -2.33 15.56 -4.85
CA TYR A 492 -2.33 14.80 -6.12
C TYR A 492 -2.25 15.67 -7.38
N HIS A 493 -2.81 16.88 -7.35
CA HIS A 493 -2.90 17.68 -8.57
C HIS A 493 -1.51 18.16 -8.98
N GLN A 494 -1.18 18.01 -10.27
CA GLN A 494 0.13 18.35 -10.84
C GLN A 494 1.33 17.70 -10.12
N GLY A 495 1.13 16.50 -9.54
CA GLY A 495 2.19 15.76 -8.84
C GLY A 495 2.33 16.12 -7.36
N GLY A 496 1.39 16.90 -6.81
CA GLY A 496 1.41 17.34 -5.42
C GLY A 496 2.17 18.65 -5.23
N PHE A 497 1.74 19.43 -4.26
CA PHE A 497 2.25 20.75 -3.91
C PHE A 497 3.03 20.66 -2.60
N GLU A 498 4.36 20.59 -2.70
CA GLU A 498 5.24 20.22 -1.57
C GLU A 498 6.04 21.39 -0.99
N ARG A 499 5.96 22.57 -1.62
CA ARG A 499 6.70 23.77 -1.19
C ARG A 499 5.94 25.04 -1.49
N LEU A 500 6.22 26.09 -0.71
CA LEU A 500 5.77 27.45 -0.98
C LEU A 500 6.87 28.26 -1.68
N ILE A 501 6.48 29.09 -2.63
CA ILE A 501 7.28 30.19 -3.16
C ILE A 501 6.52 31.50 -3.03
N GLN A 502 7.27 32.60 -3.00
CA GLN A 502 6.70 33.93 -3.10
C GLN A 502 6.94 34.49 -4.50
N GLN A 503 5.89 35.05 -5.11
CA GLN A 503 6.00 35.70 -6.42
C GLN A 503 5.10 36.94 -6.43
N GLY A 504 5.67 38.11 -6.74
CA GLY A 504 4.87 39.34 -6.88
C GLY A 504 4.14 39.81 -5.62
N GLY A 505 4.68 39.54 -4.42
CA GLY A 505 4.05 39.92 -3.14
C GLY A 505 3.01 38.93 -2.60
N ASP A 506 2.65 37.92 -3.41
CA ASP A 506 1.71 36.86 -3.03
C ASP A 506 2.47 35.55 -2.73
N LEU A 507 1.84 34.70 -1.90
CA LEU A 507 2.34 33.37 -1.53
C LEU A 507 1.69 32.30 -2.41
N TYR A 508 2.47 31.37 -2.96
CA TYR A 508 1.99 30.29 -3.83
C TYR A 508 2.54 28.94 -3.40
N PHE A 509 1.70 27.92 -3.42
CA PHE A 509 2.12 26.53 -3.47
C PHE A 509 2.69 26.19 -4.86
N VAL A 510 3.80 25.46 -4.91
CA VAL A 510 4.43 24.97 -6.14
C VAL A 510 4.32 23.46 -6.23
N SER A 511 3.83 22.99 -7.36
CA SER A 511 3.76 21.55 -7.62
C SER A 511 5.08 20.97 -8.15
N LYS A 512 5.21 19.64 -8.19
CA LYS A 512 6.32 18.95 -8.87
C LYS A 512 6.42 19.24 -10.37
N ARG A 513 5.35 19.79 -10.96
CA ARG A 513 5.27 20.17 -12.38
C ARG A 513 5.20 21.69 -12.57
N ASP A 514 5.73 22.43 -11.60
CA ASP A 514 5.85 23.91 -11.61
C ASP A 514 4.52 24.67 -11.77
N ALA A 515 3.40 24.06 -11.38
CA ALA A 515 2.12 24.76 -11.29
C ALA A 515 2.03 25.57 -9.98
N LEU A 516 1.39 26.73 -10.05
CA LEU A 516 1.24 27.65 -8.91
C LEU A 516 -0.20 27.68 -8.40
N LEU A 517 -0.36 27.58 -7.08
CA LEU A 517 -1.65 27.71 -6.39
C LEU A 517 -1.56 28.78 -5.31
N LYS A 518 -2.28 29.90 -5.48
CA LYS A 518 -2.23 31.04 -4.57
C LYS A 518 -2.75 30.68 -3.18
N VAL A 519 -2.01 31.10 -2.16
CA VAL A 519 -2.39 31.02 -0.75
C VAL A 519 -2.83 32.41 -0.30
N PHE A 520 -4.04 32.51 0.24
CA PHE A 520 -4.50 33.75 0.85
C PHE A 520 -3.81 33.92 2.21
N VAL A 521 -2.82 34.81 2.28
CA VAL A 521 -2.07 35.10 3.50
C VAL A 521 -2.97 35.85 4.49
N ASN A 522 -3.15 35.30 5.69
CA ASN A 522 -4.00 35.84 6.76
C ASN A 522 -3.61 35.24 8.13
N TYR A 523 -4.14 35.82 9.22
CA TYR A 523 -4.05 35.44 10.64
C TYR A 523 -2.71 34.89 11.17
N HIS A 524 -2.28 33.69 10.76
CA HIS A 524 -1.05 33.03 11.23
C HIS A 524 0.05 32.84 10.16
N LEU A 525 -0.27 33.06 8.88
CA LEU A 525 0.72 33.12 7.79
C LEU A 525 0.93 34.59 7.42
N SER A 526 2.18 35.04 7.35
CA SER A 526 2.52 36.43 6.99
C SER A 526 3.74 36.49 6.08
N VAL A 527 3.83 37.56 5.29
CA VAL A 527 4.94 37.85 4.39
C VAL A 527 5.67 39.07 4.94
N ASP A 528 6.98 38.98 5.18
CA ASP A 528 7.76 40.12 5.65
C ASP A 528 8.34 40.95 4.49
N THR A 529 8.73 42.19 4.78
CA THR A 529 9.22 43.20 3.81
C THR A 529 10.50 42.82 3.04
N VAL A 530 11.18 41.75 3.45
CA VAL A 530 12.38 41.20 2.77
C VAL A 530 12.09 39.86 2.09
N GLY A 531 10.82 39.44 2.01
CA GLY A 531 10.38 38.27 1.25
C GLY A 531 10.85 36.93 1.83
N ARG A 532 11.04 36.84 3.15
CA ARG A 532 11.19 35.57 3.87
C ARG A 532 9.89 35.24 4.61
N HIS A 533 9.59 33.95 4.73
CA HIS A 533 8.56 33.47 5.66
C HIS A 533 9.04 33.80 7.07
N LEU A 534 8.37 34.74 7.75
CA LEU A 534 8.73 35.14 9.10
C LEU A 534 7.60 34.90 10.09
N THR A 535 8.07 34.53 11.26
CA THR A 535 7.35 34.29 12.48
C THR A 535 6.79 35.61 13.00
N SER A 536 5.50 35.67 13.35
CA SER A 536 5.01 36.78 14.19
C SER A 536 5.84 36.82 15.50
N GLU A 537 6.60 37.89 15.70
CA GLU A 537 7.17 38.28 17.01
C GLU A 537 6.07 38.98 17.86
N PRO A 538 6.23 39.05 19.21
CA PRO A 538 5.19 38.76 20.22
C PRO A 538 3.99 39.71 20.35
#